data_AF-A0A414AXN5-F1
#
_entry.id   AF-A0A414AXN5-F1
#
_cell.length_a   1.000
_cell.length_b   1.000
_cell.length_c   1.000
_cell.angle_alpha   90.00
_cell.angle_beta   90.00
_cell.angle_gamma   90.00
#
_symmetry.space_group_name_H-M   'P 1'
#
loop_
_entity.id
_entity.type
_entity.pdbx_description
1 polymer ?
#
loop_
_entity_poly.entity_id
_entity_poly.type
_entity_poly.pdbx_seq_one_letter_code
_entity_poly.pdbx_strand_id
1 'polypeptide(L)'
;MNQKDFSQLIGVSQGALSAIENNKRGLPMEAIIELMKYSKKDNLFSCYWILTGMDEPSTDKGLSVDQEELISTYSQLDRRGQHRVHTIIYEELDRMEQAKNSAKVG
;
A
#
# COMPACT_ATOMS: atom_id res chain seq x y z
N MET A 1 19.79 -3.36 -0.84
CA MET A 1 20.41 -2.70 -2.01
C MET A 1 21.57 -1.86 -1.51
N ASN A 2 22.76 -1.92 -2.13
CA ASN A 2 23.89 -1.05 -1.75
C ASN A 2 23.87 0.28 -2.54
N GLN A 3 24.71 1.25 -2.16
CA GLN A 3 24.73 2.58 -2.79
C GLN A 3 25.06 2.55 -4.29
N LYS A 4 25.93 1.62 -4.72
CA LYS A 4 26.29 1.46 -6.13
C LYS A 4 25.10 0.97 -6.94
N ASP A 5 24.42 -0.07 -6.45
CA ASP A 5 23.22 -0.63 -7.09
C ASP A 5 22.10 0.42 -7.16
N PHE A 6 21.92 1.19 -6.08
CA PHE A 6 20.91 2.25 -6.03
C PHE A 6 21.23 3.40 -7.01
N SER A 7 22.49 3.82 -7.10
CA SER A 7 22.91 4.86 -8.06
C SER A 7 22.60 4.47 -9.51
N GLN A 8 22.83 3.21 -9.86
CA GLN A 8 22.49 2.67 -11.19
C GLN A 8 20.98 2.63 -11.42
N LEU A 9 20.22 2.23 -10.40
CA LEU A 9 18.77 2.14 -10.45
C LEU A 9 18.11 3.50 -10.75
N ILE A 10 18.56 4.57 -10.11
CA ILE A 10 18.01 5.91 -10.31
C ILE A 10 18.73 6.70 -11.41
N GLY A 11 19.66 6.07 -12.13
CA GLY A 11 20.35 6.68 -13.28
C GLY A 11 21.35 7.80 -12.93
N VAL A 12 21.99 7.76 -11.76
CA VAL A 12 23.02 8.74 -11.35
C VAL A 12 24.35 8.07 -11.05
N SER A 13 25.46 8.82 -11.12
CA SER A 13 26.76 8.27 -10.69
C SER A 13 26.84 8.15 -9.17
N GLN A 14 27.64 7.23 -8.65
CA GLN A 14 27.83 7.07 -7.21
C GLN A 14 28.37 8.36 -6.54
N GLY A 15 29.25 9.10 -7.22
CA GLY A 15 29.71 10.40 -6.74
C GLY A 15 28.61 11.47 -6.70
N ALA A 16 27.72 11.48 -7.70
CA ALA A 16 26.56 12.38 -7.70
C ALA A 16 25.58 12.02 -6.58
N LEU A 17 25.33 10.73 -6.36
CA LEU A 17 24.51 10.24 -5.25
C LEU A 17 25.10 10.65 -3.89
N SER A 18 26.41 10.46 -3.70
CA SER A 18 27.09 10.90 -2.47
C SER A 18 26.96 12.42 -2.26
N ALA A 19 27.06 13.22 -3.32
CA ALA A 19 26.87 14.67 -3.23
C ALA A 19 25.42 15.04 -2.86
N ILE A 20 24.43 14.29 -3.34
CA ILE A 20 23.01 14.46 -3.00
C ILE A 20 22.76 14.13 -1.52
N GLU A 21 23.25 12.99 -1.04
CA GLU A 21 23.15 12.59 0.38
C GLU A 21 23.78 13.60 1.34
N ASN A 22 24.82 14.29 0.90
CA ASN A 22 25.52 15.32 1.67
C ASN A 22 24.95 16.74 1.44
N ASN A 23 23.75 16.87 0.85
CA ASN A 23 23.08 18.14 0.58
C ASN A 23 23.91 19.13 -0.28
N LYS A 24 24.87 18.64 -1.06
CA LYS A 24 25.72 19.45 -1.95
C LYS A 24 25.13 19.62 -3.34
N ARG A 25 24.11 18.82 -3.69
CA ARG A 25 23.46 18.79 -5.00
C ARG A 25 21.99 18.38 -4.85
N GLY A 26 21.11 18.99 -5.64
CA GLY A 26 19.72 18.54 -5.77
C GLY A 26 19.57 17.26 -6.59
N LEU A 27 18.48 16.52 -6.36
CA LEU A 27 18.15 15.32 -7.11
C LEU A 27 17.66 15.69 -8.53
N PRO A 28 18.22 15.12 -9.61
CA PRO A 28 17.74 15.35 -10.97
C PRO A 28 16.30 14.87 -11.17
N MET A 29 15.55 15.51 -12.08
CA MET A 29 14.18 15.10 -12.39
C MET A 29 14.09 13.69 -12.96
N GLU A 30 15.07 13.26 -13.75
CA GLU A 30 15.18 11.93 -14.31
C GLU A 30 15.30 10.87 -13.20
N ALA A 31 16.06 11.17 -12.14
CA ALA A 31 16.20 10.29 -10.99
C ALA A 31 14.91 10.20 -10.18
N ILE A 32 14.16 11.30 -10.05
CA ILE A 32 12.82 11.31 -9.44
C ILE A 32 11.85 10.42 -10.23
N ILE A 33 11.88 10.50 -11.57
CA ILE A 33 11.04 9.65 -12.44
C ILE A 33 11.36 8.17 -12.25
N GLU A 34 12.65 7.79 -12.16
CA GLU A 34 13.03 6.40 -11.90
C GLU A 34 12.63 5.93 -10.51
N LEU A 35 12.74 6.78 -9.48
CA LEU A 35 12.24 6.48 -8.13
C LEU A 35 10.73 6.24 -8.12
N MET A 36 9.96 7.03 -8.85
CA MET A 36 8.51 6.82 -8.99
C MET A 36 8.18 5.49 -9.68
N LYS A 37 8.92 5.13 -10.74
CA LYS A 37 8.76 3.82 -11.41
C LYS A 37 9.12 2.66 -10.49
N TYR A 38 10.13 2.84 -9.64
CA TYR A 38 10.53 1.85 -8.65
C TYR A 38 9.48 1.68 -7.55
N SER A 39 8.97 2.77 -7.00
CA SER A 39 7.87 2.80 -6.01
C SER A 39 6.63 2.02 -6.48
N LYS A 40 6.29 2.08 -7.78
CA LYS A 40 5.18 1.30 -8.34
C LYS A 40 5.40 -0.23 -8.28
N LYS A 41 6.66 -0.68 -8.30
CA LYS A 41 7.02 -2.11 -8.23
C LYS A 41 7.21 -2.59 -6.80
N ASP A 42 7.60 -1.69 -5.91
CA ASP A 42 7.93 -1.94 -4.52
C ASP A 42 7.10 -1.00 -3.63
N ASN A 43 5.95 -1.49 -3.15
CA ASN A 43 4.92 -0.74 -2.42
C ASN A 43 5.36 -0.20 -1.03
N LEU A 44 6.65 -0.28 -0.70
CA LEU A 44 7.20 0.19 0.58
C LEU A 44 7.24 1.72 0.70
N PHE A 45 7.25 2.45 -0.42
CA PHE A 45 7.36 3.92 -0.42
C PHE A 45 6.41 4.52 -1.46
N SER A 46 5.60 5.51 -1.09
CA SER A 46 4.68 6.18 -2.01
C SER A 46 5.32 7.36 -2.74
N CYS A 47 4.78 7.72 -3.91
CA CYS A 47 5.17 8.93 -4.64
C CYS A 47 4.97 10.20 -3.80
N TYR A 48 3.93 10.24 -2.97
CA TYR A 48 3.66 11.37 -2.07
C TYR A 48 4.80 11.55 -1.07
N TRP A 49 5.22 10.48 -0.41
CA TRP A 49 6.34 10.51 0.52
C TRP A 49 7.66 10.90 -0.15
N ILE A 50 7.93 10.35 -1.34
CA ILE A 50 9.15 10.69 -2.11
C ILE A 50 9.24 12.20 -2.42
N LEU A 51 8.13 12.85 -2.73
CA LEU A 51 8.11 14.26 -3.13
C LEU A 51 8.03 15.24 -1.95
N THR A 52 7.36 14.84 -0.87
CA THR A 52 7.02 15.76 0.23
C THR A 52 7.79 15.48 1.51
N GLY A 53 8.38 14.28 1.63
CA GLY A 53 8.95 13.78 2.89
C GLY A 53 7.90 13.54 3.99
N MET A 54 6.61 13.63 3.67
CA MET A 54 5.50 13.40 4.59
C MET A 54 4.89 12.04 4.32
N ASP A 55 4.46 11.36 5.37
CA ASP A 55 3.59 10.19 5.20
C ASP A 55 2.35 10.60 4.41
N GLU A 56 1.82 9.68 3.59
CA GLU A 56 0.54 9.93 2.93
C GLU A 56 -0.47 10.42 3.96
N PRO A 57 -1.19 11.52 3.71
CA PRO A 57 -2.29 11.90 4.57
C PRO A 57 -3.20 10.68 4.64
N SER A 58 -3.32 10.10 5.82
CA SER A 58 -3.97 8.82 6.03
C SER A 58 -5.36 8.85 5.39
N THR A 59 -5.49 8.24 4.22
CA THR A 59 -6.80 7.86 3.67
C THR A 59 -7.40 6.72 4.48
N ASP A 60 -6.57 6.06 5.28
CA ASP A 60 -6.98 5.30 6.45
C ASP A 60 -7.72 6.24 7.40
N LYS A 61 -9.05 6.29 7.23
CA LYS A 61 -9.84 5.88 8.38
C LYS A 61 -9.29 4.50 8.71
N GLY A 62 -8.39 4.42 9.69
CA GLY A 62 -7.96 3.14 10.22
C GLY A 62 -9.18 2.25 10.45
N LEU A 63 -8.98 0.94 10.54
CA LEU A 63 -10.07 0.01 10.74
C LEU A 63 -11.00 0.53 11.85
N SER A 64 -12.31 0.51 11.60
CA SER A 64 -13.27 0.84 12.66
C SER A 64 -13.07 -0.13 13.83
N VAL A 65 -13.51 0.27 15.03
CA VAL A 65 -13.47 -0.60 16.22
C VAL A 65 -14.03 -1.99 15.92
N ASP A 66 -15.14 -2.06 15.19
CA ASP A 66 -15.77 -3.33 14.79
C ASP A 66 -14.90 -4.15 13.82
N GLN A 67 -14.18 -3.49 12.90
CA GLN A 67 -13.28 -4.16 11.97
C GLN A 67 -12.03 -4.70 12.69
N GLU A 68 -11.48 -3.94 13.63
CA GLU A 68 -10.38 -4.40 14.48
C GLU A 68 -10.80 -5.58 15.35
N GLU A 69 -11.98 -5.51 15.97
CA GLU A 69 -12.54 -6.60 16.77
C GLU A 69 -12.77 -7.86 15.93
N LEU A 70 -13.33 -7.72 14.72
CA LEU A 70 -13.53 -8.84 13.81
C LEU A 70 -12.21 -9.54 13.47
N ILE A 71 -11.16 -8.77 13.13
CA ILE A 71 -9.85 -9.34 12.80
C ILE A 71 -9.21 -9.99 14.03
N SER A 72 -9.26 -9.31 15.17
CA SER A 72 -8.71 -9.80 16.44
C SER A 72 -9.34 -11.13 16.85
N THR A 73 -10.67 -11.22 16.82
CA THR A 73 -11.40 -12.45 17.18
C THR A 73 -11.25 -13.55 16.13
N TYR A 74 -11.27 -13.22 14.83
CA TYR A 74 -11.05 -14.17 13.75
C TYR A 74 -9.67 -14.84 13.85
N SER A 75 -8.63 -14.09 14.21
CA SER A 75 -7.26 -14.61 14.35
C SER A 75 -7.10 -15.66 15.44
N GLN A 76 -8.02 -15.72 16.41
CA GLN A 76 -8.01 -16.69 17.51
C GLN A 76 -8.69 -18.02 17.13
N LEU A 77 -9.41 -18.06 16.00
CA LEU A 77 -10.11 -19.25 15.54
C LEU A 77 -9.14 -20.26 14.90
N ASP A 78 -9.47 -21.55 15.02
CA ASP A 78 -8.82 -22.60 14.25
C ASP A 78 -9.23 -22.53 12.77
N ARG A 79 -8.56 -23.33 11.92
CA ARG A 79 -8.80 -23.33 10.47
C ARG A 79 -10.27 -23.63 10.11
N ARG A 80 -10.94 -24.45 10.93
CA ARG A 80 -12.35 -24.79 10.76
C ARG A 80 -13.26 -23.60 11.11
N GLY A 81 -13.00 -22.92 12.23
CA GLY A 81 -13.71 -21.72 12.64
C GLY A 81 -13.56 -20.59 11.63
N GLN A 82 -12.34 -20.35 11.18
CA GLN A 82 -12.04 -19.37 10.12
C GLN A 82 -12.82 -19.66 8.82
N HIS A 83 -12.85 -20.92 8.38
CA HIS A 83 -13.62 -21.31 7.20
C HIS A 83 -15.11 -21.04 7.36
N ARG A 84 -15.69 -21.33 8.53
CA ARG A 84 -17.11 -21.06 8.80
C ARG A 84 -17.45 -19.58 8.78
N VAL A 85 -16.57 -18.73 9.32
CA VAL A 85 -16.74 -17.27 9.23
C VAL A 85 -16.75 -16.81 7.77
N HIS A 86 -15.83 -17.32 6.92
CA HIS A 86 -15.85 -17.03 5.50
C HIS A 86 -17.16 -17.43 4.82
N THR A 87 -17.69 -18.63 5.11
CA THR A 87 -18.97 -19.08 4.55
C THR A 87 -20.09 -18.08 4.84
N ILE A 88 -20.23 -17.65 6.10
CA ILE A 88 -21.27 -16.70 6.48
C ILE A 88 -21.08 -15.34 5.80
N ILE A 89 -19.83 -14.86 5.67
CA ILE A 89 -19.55 -13.62 4.94
C ILE A 89 -20.01 -13.73 3.48
N TYR A 90 -19.75 -14.84 2.81
CA TYR A 90 -20.20 -15.05 1.44
C TYR A 90 -21.72 -15.14 1.32
N GLU A 91 -22.39 -15.86 2.23
CA GLU A 91 -23.85 -15.93 2.27
C GLU A 91 -24.49 -14.53 2.42
N GLU A 92 -23.91 -13.66 3.25
CA GLU A 92 -24.40 -12.29 3.43
C GLU A 92 -24.14 -11.40 2.21
N LEU A 93 -22.99 -11.56 1.55
CA LEU A 93 -22.71 -10.86 0.29
C LEU A 93 -23.72 -11.26 -0.80
N ASP A 94 -23.98 -12.56 -0.95
CA ASP A 94 -24.97 -13.08 -1.91
C ASP A 94 -26.38 -12.55 -1.60
N ARG A 95 -26.78 -12.52 -0.32
CA ARG A 95 -28.06 -11.93 0.11
C ARG A 95 -28.17 -10.45 -0.29
N MET A 96 -27.11 -9.67 -0.09
CA MET A 96 -27.06 -8.25 -0.46
C MET A 96 -27.13 -8.04 -1.97
N GLU A 97 -26.48 -8.89 -2.76
CA GLU A 97 -26.57 -8.83 -4.22
C GLU A 97 -27.97 -9.17 -4.74
N GLN A 98 -28.60 -10.21 -4.18
CA GLN A 98 -29.97 -10.59 -4.52
C GLN A 98 -30.96 -9.46 -4.20
N ALA A 99 -30.81 -8.81 -3.05
CA ALA A 99 -31.63 -7.66 -2.66
C ALA A 99 -31.46 -6.45 -3.60
N LYS A 100 -30.25 -6.20 -4.10
CA LYS A 100 -30.00 -5.14 -5.09
C LYS A 100 -30.64 -5.45 -6.45
N ASN A 101 -30.65 -6.71 -6.86
CA ASN A 101 -31.22 -7.13 -8.14
C ASN A 101 -32.76 -7.11 -8.12
N SER A 102 -33.39 -7.51 -7.02
CA SER A 102 -34.84 -7.43 -6.85
C SER A 102 -35.35 -5.98 -6.76
N ALA A 103 -34.58 -5.07 -6.17
CA ALA A 103 -34.92 -3.64 -6.10
C ALA A 103 -34.81 -2.88 -7.44
N LYS A 104 -34.15 -3.44 -8.47
CA LYS A 104 -34.05 -2.83 -9.81
C LYS A 104 -35.16 -3.25 -10.77
N VAL A 105 -35.94 -4.27 -10.41
CA VAL A 105 -36.99 -4.86 -11.26
C VAL A 105 -38.40 -4.43 -10.83
N GLY A 106 -38.52 -3.69 -9.72
CA GLY A 106 -39.75 -3.01 -9.30
C GLY A 106 -39.73 -1.52 -9.59
#